data_AF-A0A173Y4V5-F1
#
_entry.id   AF-A0A173Y4V5-F1
#
_cell.length_a   1.000
_cell.length_b   1.000
_cell.length_c   1.000
_cell.angle_alpha   90.00
_cell.angle_beta   90.00
_cell.angle_gamma   90.00
#
_symmetry.space_group_name_H-M   'P 1'
#
loop_
_entity.id
_entity.type
_entity.pdbx_description
1 polymer ?
#
loop_
_entity_poly.entity_id
_entity_poly.type
_entity_poly.pdbx_seq_one_letter_code
_entity_poly.pdbx_strand_id
1 'polypeptide(L)' 'MFKLNIFDKLSFFLVIIGAINWGSIGLINKNFIYYLAGGSSIILRIIYVLIFLAALDLLYLLVKGNVIKIKA' A
#
# COMPACT_ATOMS: atom_id res chain seq x y z
N MET A 1 -2.23 -14.08 19.48
CA MET A 1 -2.74 -13.49 18.22
C MET A 1 -2.58 -11.98 18.31
N PHE A 2 -1.88 -11.35 17.36
CA PHE A 2 -1.77 -9.89 17.32
C PHE A 2 -3.15 -9.28 17.07
N LYS A 3 -3.54 -8.32 17.89
CA LYS A 3 -4.80 -7.60 17.70
C LYS A 3 -4.59 -6.57 16.61
N LEU A 4 -5.25 -6.76 15.47
CA LEU A 4 -5.24 -5.80 14.37
C LEU A 4 -6.05 -4.56 14.76
N ASN A 5 -5.41 -3.40 14.70
CA ASN A 5 -6.06 -2.12 14.90
C ASN A 5 -6.71 -1.63 13.59
N ILE A 6 -7.45 -0.52 13.68
CA ILE A 6 -8.14 0.05 12.52
C ILE A 6 -7.15 0.49 11.43
N PHE A 7 -5.96 0.97 11.83
CA PHE A 7 -4.90 1.41 10.93
C PHE A 7 -4.34 0.25 10.14
N ASP A 8 -3.99 -0.87 10.77
CA ASP A 8 -3.48 -2.07 10.10
C ASP A 8 -4.44 -2.57 9.00
N LYS A 9 -5.76 -2.51 9.27
CA LYS A 9 -6.80 -2.90 8.31
C LYS A 9 -6.86 -1.93 7.12
N LEU A 10 -6.77 -0.63 7.40
CA LEU A 10 -6.73 0.40 6.36
C LEU A 10 -5.46 0.26 5.50
N SER A 11 -4.31 0.03 6.14
CA SER A 11 -3.03 -0.22 5.48
C SER A 11 -3.13 -1.41 4.53
N PHE A 12 -3.72 -2.52 4.99
CA PHE A 12 -3.96 -3.69 4.15
C PHE A 12 -4.78 -3.37 2.90
N PHE A 13 -5.88 -2.63 3.06
CA PHE A 13 -6.74 -2.23 1.95
C PHE A 13 -6.02 -1.31 0.95
N LEU A 14 -5.29 -0.30 1.44
CA LEU A 14 -4.51 0.62 0.61
C LEU A 14 -3.45 -0.09 -0.22
N VAL A 15 -2.72 -1.05 0.39
CA VAL A 15 -1.70 -1.82 -0.30
C VAL A 15 -2.31 -2.72 -1.39
N ILE A 16 -3.47 -3.33 -1.13
CA ILE A 16 -4.19 -4.11 -2.16
C ILE A 16 -4.56 -3.22 -3.35
N ILE A 17 -5.12 -2.03 -3.10
CA ILE A 17 -5.45 -1.07 -4.18
C ILE A 17 -4.19 -0.71 -4.98
N GLY A 18 -3.08 -0.42 -4.30
CA GLY A 18 -1.81 -0.13 -4.95
C GLY A 18 -1.30 -1.28 -5.82
N ALA A 19 -1.33 -2.51 -5.30
CA ALA A 19 -0.92 -3.71 -6.03
C ALA A 19 -1.79 -3.96 -7.26
N ILE A 20 -3.11 -3.81 -7.15
CA ILE A 20 -4.03 -3.92 -8.29
C ILE A 20 -3.73 -2.85 -9.34
N ASN A 21 -3.46 -1.61 -8.94
CA ASN A 21 -3.10 -0.55 -9.87
C ASN A 21 -1.80 -0.85 -10.63
N TRP A 22 -0.74 -1.29 -9.93
CA TRP A 22 0.52 -1.68 -10.59
C TRP A 22 0.35 -2.89 -11.50
N GLY A 23 -0.45 -3.88 -11.09
CA GLY A 23 -0.80 -5.02 -11.95
C GLY A 23 -1.52 -4.58 -13.21
N SER A 24 -2.46 -3.63 -13.12
CA SER A 24 -3.15 -3.08 -14.29
C SER A 24 -2.21 -2.32 -15.23
N ILE A 25 -1.25 -1.55 -14.68
CA ILE A 25 -0.22 -0.89 -15.49
C ILE A 25 0.63 -1.95 -16.22
N GLY A 26 1.05 -3.02 -15.55
CA GLY A 26 1.86 -4.08 -16.16
C GLY A 26 1.12 -4.88 -17.24
N LEU A 27 -0.17 -5.16 -17.05
CA LEU A 27 -0.95 -6.01 -17.96
C LEU A 27 -1.54 -5.25 -19.15
N ILE A 28 -2.09 -4.06 -18.91
CA ILE A 28 -2.87 -3.31 -19.90
C ILE A 28 -2.47 -1.83 -20.01
N ASN A 29 -1.37 -1.42 -19.36
CA ASN A 29 -0.86 -0.04 -19.37
C ASN A 29 -1.90 1.01 -18.93
N LYS A 30 -2.81 0.63 -18.01
CA LYS A 30 -3.81 1.55 -17.44
C LYS A 30 -3.51 1.85 -15.98
N ASN A 31 -3.47 3.14 -15.65
CA ASN A 31 -3.24 3.64 -14.29
C ASN A 31 -4.56 4.21 -13.74
N PHE A 32 -5.28 3.39 -12.96
CA PHE A 32 -6.54 3.79 -12.33
C PHE A 32 -6.34 4.91 -11.31
N ILE A 33 -5.23 4.89 -10.57
CA ILE A 33 -4.93 5.94 -9.59
C ILE A 33 -4.71 7.28 -10.29
N TYR A 34 -4.04 7.29 -11.45
CA TYR A 34 -3.90 8.51 -12.27
C TYR A 34 -5.25 9.06 -12.73
N TYR A 35 -6.14 8.18 -13.17
CA TYR A 35 -7.51 8.56 -13.57
C TYR A 35 -8.30 9.15 -12.39
N LEU A 36 -8.22 8.51 -11.21
CA LEU A 36 -8.84 9.00 -9.97
C LEU A 36 -8.24 10.33 -9.51
N ALA A 37 -6.95 10.55 -9.73
CA ALA A 37 -6.26 11.80 -9.42
C ALA A 37 -6.58 12.94 -10.39
N GLY A 38 -7.41 12.70 -11.43
CA GLY A 38 -7.81 13.71 -12.40
C GLY A 38 -6.63 14.27 -13.22
N GLY A 39 -5.55 13.49 -13.37
CA GLY A 39 -4.32 13.94 -14.03
C GLY A 39 -3.42 14.85 -13.17
N SER A 40 -3.79 15.14 -11.92
CA SER A 40 -2.94 15.94 -11.02
C SER A 40 -1.74 15.13 -10.51
N SER A 41 -0.54 15.58 -10.86
CA SER A 41 0.71 14.95 -10.42
C SER A 41 0.92 15.09 -8.91
N ILE A 42 0.45 16.16 -8.28
CA ILE A 42 0.51 16.34 -6.81
C ILE A 42 -0.36 15.29 -6.13
N ILE A 43 -1.62 15.15 -6.56
CA ILE A 43 -2.57 14.22 -5.92
C ILE A 43 -2.10 12.78 -6.10
N LEU A 44 -1.61 12.44 -7.30
CA LEU A 44 -1.03 11.13 -7.60
C LEU A 44 0.11 10.78 -6.63
N ARG A 45 1.04 11.72 -6.42
CA ARG A 45 2.18 11.53 -5.51
C ARG A 45 1.72 11.33 -4.07
N ILE A 46 0.72 12.07 -3.61
CA ILE A 46 0.17 11.90 -2.26
C ILE A 46 -0.40 10.49 -2.10
N ILE A 47 -1.19 10.00 -3.06
CA ILE A 47 -1.77 8.65 -3.01
C ILE A 47 -0.66 7.59 -2.99
N TYR A 48 0.39 7.74 -3.80
CA TYR A 48 1.51 6.80 -3.80
C TYR A 48 2.31 6.81 -2.49
N VAL A 49 2.49 7.98 -1.87
CA VAL A 49 3.12 8.07 -0.53
C VAL A 49 2.25 7.38 0.52
N LEU A 50 0.92 7.53 0.48
CA LEU A 50 0.01 6.85 1.40
C LEU A 50 0.06 5.32 1.26
N ILE A 51 0.11 4.81 0.03
CA ILE A 51 0.27 3.37 -0.24
C ILE A 51 1.63 2.87 0.27
N PHE A 52 2.69 3.66 0.10
CA PHE A 52 4.02 3.32 0.62
C PHE A 52 4.03 3.26 2.16
N LEU A 53 3.45 4.25 2.85
CA LEU A 53 3.34 4.25 4.31
C LEU A 53 2.52 3.05 4.81
N ALA A 54 1.44 2.70 4.12
CA ALA A 54 0.63 1.52 4.42
C ALA A 54 1.44 0.21 4.28
N ALA A 55 2.31 0.11 3.27
CA ALA A 55 3.20 -1.05 3.12
C ALA A 55 4.22 -1.14 4.26
N LEU A 56 4.78 -0.01 4.70
CA LEU A 56 5.69 0.03 5.85
C LEU A 56 5.00 -0.40 7.16
N ASP A 57 3.75 0.02 7.37
CA ASP A 57 2.95 -0.40 8.52
C ASP A 57 2.71 -1.92 8.54
N LEU A 58 2.36 -2.51 7.39
CA LEU A 58 2.23 -3.98 7.27
C LEU A 58 3.57 -4.70 7.50
N LEU A 59 4.68 -4.16 6.98
CA LEU A 59 6.01 -4.72 7.25
C LEU A 59 6.35 -4.68 8.73
N TYR A 60 6.09 -3.55 9.40
CA TYR A 60 6.25 -3.42 10.84
C TYR A 60 5.39 -4.43 11.59
N LEU A 61 4.15 -4.66 11.15
CA LEU A 61 3.26 -5.66 11.73
C LEU A 61 3.82 -7.09 11.60
N LEU A 62 4.43 -7.43 10.46
CA LEU A 62 5.05 -8.75 10.24
C LEU A 62 6.26 -8.97 11.16
N VAL A 63 7.08 -7.93 11.35
CA VAL A 63 8.25 -7.97 12.25
C VAL A 63 7.79 -8.07 13.70
N LYS A 64 6.88 -7.19 14.12
CA LYS A 64 6.26 -7.22 15.45
C LYS A 64 5.60 -8.57 15.72
N GLY A 65 5.00 -9.15 14.68
CA GLY A 65 4.41 -10.48 14.62
C GLY A 65 5.35 -11.65 14.90
N ASN A 66 6.67 -11.43 14.94
CA ASN A 66 7.71 -12.45 14.84
C ASN A 66 7.55 -13.38 13.63
N VAL A 67 6.80 -12.95 12.60
CA VAL A 67 6.61 -13.70 11.34
C VAL A 67 7.90 -13.61 10.52
N ILE A 68 8.48 -12.41 10.47
CA ILE A 68 9.77 -12.16 9.84
C ILE A 68 10.79 -11.90 10.96
N LYS A 69 11.83 -12.72 11.03
CA LYS A 69 12.97 -12.49 11.93
C LYS A 69 14.03 -11.69 11.18
N ILE A 70 14.21 -10.42 11.55
CA ILE A 70 15.34 -9.63 11.06
C ILE A 70 16.55 -10.00 11.90
N LYS A 71 17.51 -10.72 11.31
CA LYS A 71 18.87 -10.80 11.86
C LYS A 71 19.58 -9.53 11.42
N ALA A 72 19.81 -8.63 12.38
CA ALA A 72 20.74 -7.51 12.21
C ALA A 72 22.19 -8.03 12.16
#